data_AF-A0A967TCW9-F1
#
_entry.id   AF-A0A967TCW9-F1
#
_cell.length_a   1.000
_cell.length_b   1.000
_cell.length_c   1.000
_cell.angle_alpha   90.00
_cell.angle_beta   90.00
_cell.angle_gamma   90.00
#
_symmetry.space_group_name_H-M   'P 1'
#
loop_
_entity.id
_entity.type
_entity.pdbx_description
1 polymer ?
#
loop_
_entity_poly.entity_id
_entity_poly.type
_entity_poly.pdbx_seq_one_letter_code
_entity_poly.pdbx_strand_id
1 'polypeptide(L)' 'MRAVIFDLDGTLLDRRATFRHHLECQIERWPGIFSDADADRYVSELLALDENGTLDRGEFYRSAGERFGFPAGAARELR' A
#
# COMPACT_ATOMS: atom_id res chain seq x y z
N MET A 1 24.20 -11.03 -10.06
CA MET A 1 23.89 -9.78 -10.79
C MET A 1 23.38 -8.76 -9.78
N ARG A 2 24.08 -7.65 -9.56
CA ARG A 2 23.52 -6.47 -8.86
C ARG A 2 23.04 -5.51 -9.94
N ALA A 3 21.74 -5.27 -10.01
CA ALA A 3 21.22 -4.21 -10.86
C ALA A 3 21.62 -2.86 -10.25
N VAL A 4 22.39 -2.09 -10.99
CA VAL A 4 22.66 -0.69 -10.66
C VAL A 4 21.64 0.13 -11.44
N ILE A 5 20.75 0.82 -10.73
CA ILE A 5 19.81 1.77 -11.32
C ILE A 5 20.55 3.11 -11.42
N PHE A 6 20.70 3.62 -12.64
CA PHE A 6 21.23 4.97 -12.89
C PHE A 6 20.04 5.90 -13.17
N ASP A 7 19.89 6.93 -12.33
CA ASP A 7 19.01 8.08 -12.55
C ASP A 7 19.73 9.07 -13.48
N LEU A 8 19.18 9.35 -14.66
CA LEU A 8 19.81 10.22 -15.65
C LEU A 8 19.06 11.54 -15.85
N ASP A 9 17.90 11.74 -15.23
CA ASP A 9 17.07 12.92 -15.39
C ASP A 9 16.42 13.44 -14.09
N GLY A 10 16.81 12.91 -12.92
CA GLY A 10 16.33 13.41 -11.62
C GLY A 10 14.87 13.05 -11.35
N THR A 11 14.35 12.04 -12.06
CA THR A 11 12.96 11.58 -11.96
C THR A 11 12.86 10.28 -11.17
N LEU A 12 13.84 10.01 -10.28
CA LEU A 12 13.77 8.87 -9.37
C LEU A 12 12.49 8.98 -8.55
N LEU A 13 11.46 8.24 -8.99
CA LEU A 13 10.16 8.22 -8.36
C LEU A 13 10.38 7.83 -6.92
N ASP A 14 10.05 8.73 -5.99
CA ASP A 14 9.98 8.39 -4.59
C ASP A 14 8.79 7.42 -4.44
N ARG A 15 9.11 6.14 -4.59
CA ARG A 15 8.15 5.04 -4.57
C ARG A 15 7.42 5.00 -3.24
N ARG A 16 8.10 5.36 -2.15
CA ARG A 16 7.53 5.38 -0.81
C ARG A 16 6.53 6.54 -0.67
N ALA A 17 6.88 7.74 -1.13
CA ALA A 17 5.96 8.88 -1.14
C ALA A 17 4.76 8.63 -2.06
N THR A 18 4.99 8.05 -3.24
CA THR A 18 3.93 7.69 -4.19
C THR A 18 2.99 6.65 -3.61
N PHE A 19 3.53 5.62 -2.95
CA PHE A 19 2.71 4.58 -2.35
C PHE A 19 1.95 5.07 -1.11
N ARG A 20 2.56 5.93 -0.28
CA ARG A 20 1.86 6.64 0.80
C ARG A 20 0.63 7.39 0.26
N HIS A 21 0.84 8.23 -0.75
CA HIS A 21 -0.24 9.04 -1.32
C HIS A 21 -1.34 8.16 -1.91
N HIS A 22 -0.97 7.05 -2.55
CA HIS A 22 -1.93 6.06 -3.01
C HIS A 22 -2.79 5.51 -1.86
N LEU A 23 -2.19 5.09 -0.74
CA LEU A 23 -2.92 4.54 0.42
C LEU A 23 -3.87 5.58 1.04
N GLU A 24 -3.44 6.84 1.16
CA GLU A 24 -4.27 7.94 1.64
C GLU A 24 -5.52 8.10 0.75
N CYS A 25 -5.35 8.12 -0.57
CA CYS A 25 -6.48 8.17 -1.50
C CYS A 25 -7.38 6.93 -1.44
N GLN A 26 -6.84 5.74 -1.15
CA GLN A 26 -7.66 4.53 -0.98
C GLN A 26 -8.61 4.67 0.22
N ILE A 27 -8.10 5.19 1.34
CA ILE A 27 -8.89 5.40 2.57
C ILE A 27 -10.03 6.38 2.31
N GLU A 28 -9.73 7.51 1.66
CA GLU A 28 -10.73 8.52 1.29
C GLU A 28 -11.81 7.96 0.35
N ARG A 29 -11.43 7.07 -0.57
CA ARG A 29 -12.34 6.51 -1.57
C ARG A 29 -13.27 5.45 -1.01
N TRP A 30 -12.81 4.67 -0.03
CA TRP A 30 -13.57 3.54 0.52
C TRP A 30 -13.67 3.59 2.05
N PRO A 31 -14.26 4.66 2.63
CA PRO A 31 -14.34 4.81 4.08
C PRO A 31 -15.10 3.67 4.76
N GLY A 32 -16.00 2.95 4.06
CA GLY A 32 -16.70 1.78 4.59
C GLY A 32 -15.85 0.50 4.68
N ILE A 33 -14.73 0.43 3.95
CA ILE A 33 -13.75 -0.67 4.06
C ILE A 33 -12.77 -0.37 5.21
N PHE A 34 -12.48 0.92 5.43
CA PHE A 34 -11.50 1.40 6.40
C PHE A 34 -12.14 2.00 7.67
N SER A 35 -13.44 1.77 7.91
CA SER A 35 -14.25 2.53 8.87
C SER A 35 -13.73 2.51 10.31
N ASP A 36 -13.01 1.46 10.70
CA ASP A 36 -12.42 1.30 12.03
C ASP A 36 -10.89 1.45 12.04
N ALA A 37 -10.28 1.69 10.89
CA ALA A 37 -8.83 1.82 10.76
C ALA A 37 -8.42 3.28 10.99
N ASP A 38 -7.57 3.51 11.99
CA ASP A 38 -6.81 4.76 12.10
C ASP A 38 -5.96 4.91 10.82
N ALA A 39 -6.26 5.94 10.03
CA ALA A 39 -5.67 6.14 8.70
C ALA A 39 -4.14 6.24 8.75
N ASP A 40 -3.59 6.95 9.73
CA ASP A 40 -2.15 7.12 9.89
C ASP A 40 -1.48 5.81 10.28
N ARG A 41 -2.12 5.07 11.20
CA ARG A 41 -1.67 3.73 11.59
C ARG A 41 -1.71 2.76 10.42
N TYR A 42 -2.78 2.77 9.64
CA TYR A 42 -2.95 1.94 8.46
C TYR A 42 -1.87 2.20 7.41
N VAL A 43 -1.67 3.48 7.05
CA VAL A 43 -0.64 3.91 6.09
C VAL A 43 0.75 3.51 6.57
N SER A 44 1.08 3.75 7.85
CA SER A 44 2.39 3.42 8.41
C SER A 44 2.67 1.91 8.41
N GLU A 45 1.70 1.10 8.84
CA GLU A 45 1.85 -0.36 8.90
C GLU A 45 1.92 -0.99 7.50
N LEU A 46 1.16 -0.47 6.52
CA LEU A 46 1.23 -0.94 5.15
C LEU A 46 2.49 -0.50 4.40
N LEU A 47 3.00 0.69 4.66
CA LEU A 47 4.31 1.12 4.15
C LEU A 47 5.45 0.28 4.70
N ALA A 48 5.29 -0.29 5.89
CA ALA A 48 6.24 -1.25 6.45
C ALA A 48 6.04 -2.65 5.86
N LEU A 49 4.79 -3.04 5.60
CA LEU A 49 4.44 -4.33 5.01
C LEU A 49 4.90 -4.43 3.57
N ASP A 50 4.82 -3.36 2.76
CA ASP A 50 5.10 -3.37 1.31
C ASP A 50 6.53 -3.83 0.94
N GLU A 51 7.47 -3.84 1.88
CA GLU A 51 8.87 -4.29 1.66
C GLU A 51 9.52 -3.58 0.45
N ASN A 52 9.25 -2.28 0.28
CA ASN A 52 9.63 -1.50 -0.91
C ASN A 52 9.05 -2.05 -2.23
N GLY A 53 7.91 -2.73 -2.13
CA GLY A 53 7.06 -3.26 -3.19
C GLY A 53 7.63 -4.50 -3.88
N THR A 54 8.23 -5.39 -3.11
CA THR A 54 8.62 -6.75 -3.52
C THR A 54 7.51 -7.77 -3.32
N LEU A 55 6.46 -7.43 -2.57
CA LEU A 55 5.30 -8.30 -2.34
C LEU A 55 4.34 -8.34 -3.52
N ASP A 56 3.75 -9.52 -3.74
CA ASP A 56 2.62 -9.65 -4.65
C ASP A 56 1.41 -8.85 -4.12
N ARG A 57 0.76 -8.09 -4.99
CA ARG A 57 -0.39 -7.23 -4.63
C ARG A 57 -1.56 -8.04 -4.04
N GLY A 58 -1.77 -9.27 -4.51
CA GLY A 58 -2.84 -10.13 -4.00
C GLY A 58 -2.55 -10.66 -2.61
N GLU A 59 -1.31 -11.04 -2.34
CA GLU A 59 -0.84 -11.41 -1.00
C GLU A 59 -0.84 -10.21 -0.04
N PHE A 60 -0.36 -9.05 -0.50
CA PHE A 60 -0.33 -7.81 0.27
C PHE A 60 -1.70 -7.43 0.82
N TYR A 61 -2.73 -7.32 -0.03
CA TYR A 61 -4.07 -6.94 0.41
C TYR A 61 -4.78 -8.04 1.21
N ARG A 62 -4.41 -9.32 1.03
CA ARG A 62 -4.90 -10.41 1.88
C ARG A 62 -4.36 -10.27 3.30
N SER A 63 -3.04 -10.12 3.44
CA SER A 63 -2.36 -9.90 4.74
C SER A 63 -2.84 -8.62 5.42
N ALA A 64 -3.07 -7.56 4.64
CA ALA A 64 -3.70 -6.33 5.13
C ALA A 64 -5.12 -6.60 5.65
N GLY A 65 -5.94 -7.32 4.89
CA GLY A 65 -7.30 -7.67 5.28
C GLY A 65 -7.38 -8.52 6.54
N GLU A 66 -6.47 -9.49 6.71
CA GLU A 66 -6.38 -10.30 7.93
C GLU A 66 -5.98 -9.45 9.16
N ARG A 67 -5.10 -8.47 8.97
CA ARG A 67 -4.58 -7.62 10.05
C ARG A 67 -5.54 -6.51 10.47
N PHE A 68 -6.29 -5.95 9.52
CA PHE A 68 -7.20 -4.80 9.74
C PHE A 68 -8.69 -5.18 9.70
N GLY A 69 -9.02 -6.45 9.45
CA GLY A 69 -10.40 -6.94 9.50
C GLY A 69 -11.26 -6.53 8.30
N PHE A 70 -10.70 -6.47 7.09
CA PHE A 70 -11.47 -6.02 5.93
C PHE A 70 -12.63 -6.96 5.57
N PRO A 71 -13.72 -6.42 5.00
CA PRO A 71 -14.83 -7.23 4.51
C PRO A 71 -14.37 -8.25 3.45
N ALA A 72 -15.01 -9.41 3.43
CA ALA A 72 -14.76 -10.42 2.41
C ALA A 72 -14.96 -9.83 1.01
N GLY A 73 -13.93 -9.91 0.16
CA GLY A 73 -13.93 -9.35 -1.20
C GLY A 73 -13.30 -7.97 -1.35
N ALA A 74 -12.95 -7.27 -0.25
CA ALA A 74 -12.28 -5.97 -0.29
C ALA A 74 -10.97 -5.99 -1.09
N ALA A 75 -10.21 -7.09 -1.03
CA ALA A 75 -8.99 -7.25 -1.81
C ALA A 75 -9.18 -7.12 -3.34
N ARG A 76 -10.39 -7.39 -3.86
CA ARG A 76 -10.69 -7.20 -5.28
C ARG A 76 -10.94 -5.73 -5.63
N GLU A 77 -11.43 -4.93 -4.68
CA GLU A 77 -11.72 -3.52 -4.86
C GLU A 77 -10.48 -2.64 -4.63
N LEU A 78 -9.55 -3.11 -3.77
CA LEU A 78 -8.33 -2.40 -3.42
C LEU A 78 -7.15 -2.64 -4.38
N ARG A 79 -7.24 -3.65 -5.27
CA ARG A 79 -6.19 -3.98 -6.25
C ARG A 79 -6.23 -3.08 -7.47
#